data_AF-A0A6J4NGY7-F1
#
_entry.id   AF-A0A6J4NGY7-F1
#
_cell.length_a   1.000
_cell.length_b   1.000
_cell.length_c   1.000
_cell.angle_alpha   90.00
_cell.angle_beta   90.00
_cell.angle_gamma   90.00
#
_symmetry.space_group_name_H-M   'P 1'
#
loop_
_entity.id
_entity.type
_entity.pdbx_description
1 polymer ?
#
loop_
_entity_poly.entity_id
_entity_poly.type
_entity_poly.pdbx_seq_one_letter_code
_entity_poly.pdbx_strand_id
1 'polypeptide(L)'
;MSESRARARLDTPRDTRRVLIPRRREDADTFGVFAEQFARFMGTARFLIYMTLFVAVWVTWNFLAPGDLRFDPFPFIFLTLMLSLQASYAAPLILLAQNRQETRDKVIGEQDRQANARAHADMEFLAREVASLRMAVGEVATRDFLRSELRGLLTDMEDLARGDEDDSPDSWPAG
;
A
#
# COMPACT_ATOMS: atom_id res chain seq x y z
N MET A 1 18.45 43.49 -41.79
CA MET A 1 18.58 43.09 -40.37
C MET A 1 17.21 42.65 -39.86
N SER A 2 16.99 41.35 -39.72
CA SER A 2 16.11 40.72 -38.71
C SER A 2 15.86 39.26 -39.12
N GLU A 3 16.86 38.43 -38.81
CA GLU A 3 16.65 37.00 -38.66
C GLU A 3 15.60 36.78 -37.56
N SER A 4 14.45 36.23 -37.92
CA SER A 4 13.51 35.65 -36.96
C SER A 4 13.36 34.17 -37.28
N ARG A 5 14.43 33.41 -37.00
CA ARG A 5 14.38 31.96 -36.84
C ARG A 5 13.38 31.66 -35.72
N ALA A 6 12.16 31.31 -36.11
CA ALA A 6 11.18 30.69 -35.24
C ALA A 6 11.83 29.43 -34.65
N ARG A 7 12.20 29.50 -33.37
CA ARG A 7 12.66 28.37 -32.58
C ARG A 7 11.53 27.33 -32.59
N ALA A 8 11.74 26.26 -33.34
CA ALA A 8 10.93 25.06 -33.27
C ALA A 8 10.92 24.59 -31.82
N ARG A 9 9.78 24.79 -31.14
CA ARG A 9 9.55 24.29 -29.79
C ARG A 9 9.56 22.76 -29.86
N LEU A 10 10.68 22.19 -29.41
CA LEU A 10 10.97 20.75 -29.32
C LEU A 10 10.42 20.14 -28.01
N ASP A 11 9.31 20.66 -27.49
CA ASP A 11 8.89 20.38 -26.11
C ASP A 11 7.45 19.87 -26.04
N THR A 12 7.07 19.02 -27.00
CA THR A 12 5.83 18.26 -26.93
C THR A 12 6.19 16.79 -27.05
N PRO A 13 6.11 16.00 -25.97
CA PRO A 13 6.31 14.57 -26.08
C PRO A 13 5.23 14.02 -27.02
N ARG A 14 5.70 13.42 -28.12
CA ARG A 14 4.87 12.87 -29.18
C ARG A 14 4.25 11.57 -28.67
N ASP A 15 3.18 11.67 -27.90
CA ASP A 15 2.40 10.52 -27.45
C ASP A 15 1.53 10.04 -28.63
N THR A 16 2.07 9.14 -29.44
CA THR A 16 1.30 8.53 -30.54
C THR A 16 1.80 7.13 -30.86
N ARG A 17 1.55 6.22 -29.92
CA ARG A 17 1.23 4.83 -30.29
C ARG A 17 0.36 4.18 -29.24
N ARG A 18 -0.91 4.61 -29.16
CA ARG A 18 -1.96 3.75 -28.60
C ARG A 18 -2.13 2.56 -29.53
N VAL A 19 -1.38 1.50 -29.26
CA VAL A 19 -1.60 0.20 -29.90
C VAL A 19 -2.99 -0.25 -29.46
N LEU A 20 -3.95 -0.18 -30.38
CA LEU A 20 -5.28 -0.78 -30.29
C LEU A 20 -5.13 -2.31 -30.32
N ILE A 21 -4.53 -2.90 -29.29
CA ILE A 21 -4.73 -4.32 -29.03
C ILE A 21 -6.11 -4.41 -28.39
N PRO A 22 -7.10 -5.09 -29.01
CA PRO A 22 -8.33 -5.42 -28.31
C PRO A 22 -7.93 -6.35 -27.16
N ARG A 23 -7.84 -5.77 -25.96
CA ARG A 23 -7.61 -6.52 -24.73
C ARG A 23 -8.89 -7.29 -24.50
N ARG A 24 -8.92 -8.53 -24.98
CA ARG A 24 -10.03 -9.48 -24.83
C ARG A 24 -10.27 -9.70 -23.34
N ARG A 25 -11.12 -8.86 -22.75
CA ARG A 25 -11.46 -8.84 -21.32
C ARG A 25 -12.54 -9.89 -20.97
N GLU A 26 -13.10 -10.54 -21.98
CA GLU A 26 -14.31 -11.35 -21.85
C GLU A 26 -14.06 -12.77 -21.30
N ASP A 27 -12.82 -13.27 -21.36
CA ASP A 27 -12.44 -14.57 -20.78
C ASP A 27 -11.80 -14.46 -19.38
N ALA A 28 -11.66 -13.25 -18.81
CA ALA A 28 -10.93 -13.06 -17.55
C ALA A 28 -11.79 -13.30 -16.30
N ASP A 29 -13.07 -12.94 -16.33
CA ASP A 29 -13.92 -12.96 -15.12
C ASP A 29 -14.43 -14.37 -14.77
N THR A 30 -14.84 -15.17 -15.76
CA THR A 30 -15.35 -16.54 -15.51
C THR A 30 -14.23 -17.49 -15.08
N PHE A 31 -13.07 -17.43 -15.75
CA PHE A 31 -11.86 -18.17 -15.36
C PHE A 31 -11.22 -17.56 -14.09
N GLY A 32 -11.46 -16.27 -13.85
CA GLY A 32 -11.37 -15.54 -12.58
C GLY A 32 -11.85 -16.37 -11.40
N VAL A 33 -13.17 -16.51 -11.35
CA VAL A 33 -13.90 -17.17 -10.27
C VAL A 33 -13.54 -18.66 -10.18
N PHE A 34 -13.41 -19.36 -11.32
CA PHE A 34 -13.05 -20.78 -11.33
C PHE A 34 -11.68 -21.03 -10.70
N ALA A 35 -10.64 -20.29 -11.10
CA ALA A 35 -9.30 -20.47 -10.55
C ALA A 35 -9.22 -20.08 -9.06
N GLU A 36 -9.99 -19.10 -8.59
CA GLU A 36 -10.05 -18.74 -7.17
C GLU A 36 -10.75 -19.84 -6.35
N GLN A 37 -11.81 -20.43 -6.86
CA GLN A 37 -12.46 -21.60 -6.24
C GLN A 37 -11.53 -22.82 -6.24
N PHE A 38 -10.81 -23.06 -7.33
CA PHE A 38 -9.84 -24.15 -7.46
C PHE A 38 -8.66 -23.99 -6.51
N ALA A 39 -8.13 -22.76 -6.36
CA ALA A 39 -7.05 -22.45 -5.41
C ALA A 39 -7.49 -22.67 -3.96
N ARG A 40 -8.70 -22.23 -3.59
CA ARG A 40 -9.28 -22.51 -2.26
C ARG A 40 -9.50 -24.00 -2.02
N PHE A 41 -9.90 -24.73 -3.06
CA PHE A 41 -10.12 -26.17 -2.98
C PHE A 41 -8.82 -26.96 -2.80
N MET A 42 -7.78 -26.68 -3.60
CA MET A 42 -6.46 -27.31 -3.49
C MET A 42 -5.71 -26.93 -2.20
N GLY A 43 -5.91 -25.72 -1.67
CA GLY A 43 -5.27 -25.27 -0.43
C GLY A 43 -5.82 -25.91 0.85
N THR A 44 -6.90 -26.70 0.75
CA THR A 44 -7.57 -27.30 1.91
C THR A 44 -7.26 -28.79 2.05
N ALA A 45 -6.99 -29.27 3.27
CA ALA A 45 -6.74 -30.69 3.57
C ALA A 45 -7.88 -31.65 3.11
N ARG A 46 -9.08 -31.12 2.87
CA ARG A 46 -10.24 -31.83 2.35
C ARG A 46 -9.98 -32.47 0.98
N PHE A 47 -9.23 -31.82 0.08
CA PHE A 47 -8.93 -32.39 -1.24
C PHE A 47 -8.17 -33.71 -1.14
N LEU A 48 -7.14 -33.74 -0.29
CA LEU A 48 -6.35 -34.95 -0.05
C LEU A 48 -7.22 -36.09 0.47
N ILE A 49 -8.12 -35.81 1.42
CA ILE A 49 -9.05 -36.81 1.95
C ILE A 49 -9.94 -37.39 0.85
N TYR A 50 -10.55 -36.56 0.00
CA TYR A 50 -11.38 -37.04 -1.10
C TYR A 50 -10.58 -37.85 -2.12
N MET A 51 -9.36 -37.44 -2.47
CA MET A 51 -8.49 -38.19 -3.38
C MET A 51 -8.08 -39.54 -2.80
N THR A 52 -7.70 -39.59 -1.51
CA THR A 52 -7.36 -40.84 -0.83
C THR A 52 -8.57 -41.77 -0.77
N LEU A 53 -9.76 -41.26 -0.44
CA LEU A 53 -10.99 -42.05 -0.44
C LEU A 53 -11.32 -42.58 -1.83
N PHE A 54 -11.17 -41.76 -2.88
CA PHE A 54 -11.40 -42.19 -4.25
C PHE A 54 -10.46 -43.35 -4.64
N VAL A 55 -9.16 -43.22 -4.39
CA VAL A 55 -8.18 -44.28 -4.66
C VAL A 55 -8.48 -45.53 -3.83
N ALA A 56 -8.80 -45.38 -2.54
CA ALA A 56 -9.11 -46.50 -1.67
C ALA A 56 -10.37 -47.25 -2.14
N VAL A 57 -11.44 -46.54 -2.50
CA VAL A 57 -12.67 -47.13 -3.05
C VAL A 57 -12.39 -47.84 -4.37
N TRP A 58 -11.61 -47.23 -5.27
CA TRP A 58 -11.25 -47.84 -6.55
C TRP A 58 -10.49 -49.16 -6.37
N VAL A 59 -9.46 -49.15 -5.52
CA VAL A 59 -8.66 -50.35 -5.23
C VAL A 59 -9.51 -51.41 -4.55
N THR A 60 -10.32 -51.03 -3.55
CA THR A 60 -11.20 -51.96 -2.83
C THR A 60 -12.20 -52.60 -3.78
N TRP A 61 -12.83 -51.81 -4.66
CA TRP A 61 -13.77 -52.31 -5.66
C TRP A 61 -13.09 -53.31 -6.60
N ASN A 62 -11.95 -52.96 -7.19
CA ASN A 62 -11.27 -53.83 -8.15
C ASN A 62 -10.62 -55.06 -7.50
N PHE A 63 -10.32 -55.02 -6.21
CA PHE A 63 -9.80 -56.15 -5.46
C PHE A 63 -10.90 -57.13 -5.02
N LEU A 64 -12.03 -56.63 -4.49
CA LEU A 64 -13.14 -57.45 -3.97
C LEU A 64 -14.13 -57.88 -5.06
N ALA A 65 -14.17 -57.21 -6.20
CA ALA A 65 -15.08 -57.56 -7.28
C ALA A 65 -14.80 -58.99 -7.81
N PRO A 66 -15.86 -59.78 -8.10
CA PRO A 66 -15.75 -61.03 -8.85
C PRO A 66 -15.06 -60.80 -10.20
N GLY A 67 -14.35 -61.81 -10.72
CA GLY A 67 -13.51 -61.68 -11.92
C GLY A 67 -14.18 -61.00 -13.12
N ASP A 68 -15.49 -61.21 -13.28
CA ASP A 68 -16.28 -60.67 -14.39
C ASP A 68 -16.66 -59.18 -14.24
N LEU A 69 -16.51 -58.60 -13.05
CA LEU A 69 -16.84 -57.21 -12.71
C LEU A 69 -15.61 -56.35 -12.39
N ARG A 70 -14.40 -56.92 -12.50
CA ARG A 70 -13.14 -56.20 -12.29
C ARG A 70 -12.88 -55.30 -13.48
N PHE A 71 -13.04 -54.00 -13.27
CA PHE A 71 -12.86 -52.99 -14.30
C PHE A 71 -11.37 -52.70 -14.58
N ASP A 72 -10.53 -52.76 -13.56
CA ASP A 72 -9.11 -52.43 -13.58
C ASP A 72 -8.30 -53.41 -12.71
N PRO A 73 -7.99 -54.62 -13.21
CA PRO A 73 -7.17 -55.59 -12.48
C PRO A 73 -5.75 -55.09 -12.21
N PHE A 74 -5.08 -55.65 -11.21
CA PHE A 74 -3.66 -55.39 -10.94
C PHE A 74 -2.84 -55.56 -12.24
N PRO A 75 -2.06 -54.57 -12.69
CA PRO A 75 -1.45 -53.46 -11.92
C PRO A 75 -2.19 -52.10 -11.91
N PHE A 76 -3.50 -52.04 -12.15
CA PHE A 76 -4.33 -50.81 -12.14
C PHE A 76 -3.92 -49.78 -13.21
N ILE A 77 -3.95 -50.19 -14.47
CA ILE A 77 -3.53 -49.35 -15.60
C ILE A 77 -4.47 -48.16 -15.79
N PHE A 78 -5.79 -48.33 -15.62
CA PHE A 78 -6.73 -47.23 -15.78
C PHE A 78 -6.57 -46.17 -14.70
N LEU A 79 -6.43 -46.59 -13.43
CA LEU A 79 -6.14 -45.67 -12.33
C LEU A 79 -4.84 -44.90 -12.60
N THR A 80 -3.80 -45.59 -13.05
CA THR A 80 -2.51 -44.97 -13.36
C THR A 80 -2.60 -43.96 -14.50
N LEU A 81 -3.29 -44.31 -15.59
CA LEU A 81 -3.53 -43.40 -16.73
C LEU A 81 -4.33 -42.17 -16.31
N MET A 82 -5.34 -42.34 -15.47
CA MET A 82 -6.15 -41.23 -15.00
C MET A 82 -5.35 -40.31 -14.06
N LEU A 83 -4.55 -40.85 -13.15
CA LEU A 83 -3.69 -40.05 -12.28
C LEU A 83 -2.59 -39.31 -13.05
N SER A 84 -1.99 -39.94 -14.08
CA SER A 84 -0.98 -39.28 -14.91
C SER A 84 -1.57 -38.15 -15.76
N LEU A 85 -2.76 -38.37 -16.34
CA LEU A 85 -3.51 -37.32 -16.99
C LEU A 85 -3.86 -36.20 -16.01
N GLN A 86 -4.25 -36.56 -14.78
CA GLN A 86 -4.60 -35.61 -13.72
C GLN A 86 -3.45 -34.67 -13.36
N ALA A 87 -2.24 -35.21 -13.23
CA ALA A 87 -1.04 -34.41 -13.02
C ALA A 87 -0.72 -33.53 -14.25
N SER A 88 -0.88 -34.06 -15.46
CA SER A 88 -0.57 -33.36 -16.71
C SER A 88 -1.46 -32.13 -16.94
N TYR A 89 -2.77 -32.22 -16.69
CA TYR A 89 -3.67 -31.06 -16.85
C TYR A 89 -3.58 -30.06 -15.69
N ALA A 90 -3.13 -30.50 -14.51
CA ALA A 90 -2.98 -29.61 -13.36
C ALA A 90 -1.91 -28.54 -13.59
N ALA A 91 -0.78 -28.90 -14.21
CA ALA A 91 0.33 -27.97 -14.48
C ALA A 91 -0.10 -26.69 -15.26
N PRO A 92 -0.75 -26.76 -16.44
CA PRO A 92 -1.18 -25.57 -17.17
C PRO A 92 -2.27 -24.78 -16.43
N LEU A 93 -3.17 -25.43 -15.67
CA LEU A 93 -4.15 -24.73 -14.84
C LEU A 93 -3.49 -23.96 -13.71
N ILE A 94 -2.50 -24.56 -13.04
CA ILE A 94 -1.72 -23.92 -11.98
C ILE A 94 -0.95 -22.73 -12.55
N LEU A 95 -0.29 -22.88 -13.71
CA LEU A 95 0.44 -21.78 -14.37
C LEU A 95 -0.49 -20.61 -14.69
N LEU A 96 -1.71 -20.87 -15.14
CA LEU A 96 -2.68 -19.82 -15.43
C LEU A 96 -3.15 -19.10 -14.16
N ALA A 97 -3.35 -19.85 -13.07
CA ALA A 97 -3.67 -19.28 -11.76
C ALA A 97 -2.50 -18.43 -11.22
N GLN A 98 -1.26 -18.90 -11.38
CA GLN A 98 -0.04 -18.22 -10.95
C GLN A 98 0.20 -16.90 -11.71
N ASN A 99 0.05 -16.89 -13.04
CA ASN A 99 0.19 -15.66 -13.86
C ASN A 99 -0.72 -14.52 -13.37
N ARG A 100 -1.91 -14.87 -12.88
CA ARG A 100 -2.86 -13.88 -12.35
C ARG A 100 -2.49 -13.40 -10.95
N GLN A 101 -2.04 -14.29 -10.07
CA GLN A 101 -1.49 -13.90 -8.77
C GLN A 101 -0.32 -12.94 -8.95
N GLU A 102 0.63 -13.29 -9.83
CA GLU A 102 1.81 -12.45 -10.10
C GLU A 102 1.43 -11.07 -10.65
N THR A 103 0.39 -10.99 -11.49
CA THR A 103 -0.12 -9.69 -11.99
C THR A 103 -0.69 -8.83 -10.86
N ARG A 104 -1.45 -9.43 -9.93
CA ARG A 104 -1.99 -8.73 -8.76
C ARG A 104 -0.88 -8.27 -7.83
N ASP A 105 0.09 -9.14 -7.56
CA ASP A 105 1.22 -8.86 -6.69
C ASP A 105 2.10 -7.72 -7.25
N LYS A 106 2.26 -7.66 -8.57
CA LYS A 106 2.93 -6.53 -9.25
C LYS A 106 2.21 -5.20 -8.99
N VAL A 107 0.88 -5.16 -9.14
CA VAL A 107 0.09 -3.95 -8.89
C VAL A 107 0.17 -3.52 -7.43
N ILE A 108 0.03 -4.46 -6.49
CA ILE A 108 0.17 -4.19 -5.06
C ILE A 108 1.57 -3.65 -4.74
N GLY A 109 2.62 -4.25 -5.30
CA GLY A 109 4.00 -3.80 -5.09
C GLY A 109 4.30 -2.42 -5.68
N GLU A 110 3.66 -2.05 -6.79
CA GLU A 110 3.77 -0.68 -7.34
C GLU A 110 3.07 0.35 -6.47
N GLN A 111 1.88 0.03 -5.96
CA GLN A 111 1.13 0.89 -5.05
C GLN A 111 1.88 1.09 -3.73
N ASP A 112 2.43 0.03 -3.17
CA ASP A 112 3.23 0.07 -1.93
C ASP A 112 4.47 0.96 -2.11
N ARG A 113 5.18 0.81 -3.24
CA ARG A 113 6.30 1.70 -3.58
C ARG A 113 5.90 3.18 -3.66
N GLN A 114 4.76 3.48 -4.28
CA GLN A 114 4.25 4.86 -4.35
C GLN A 114 3.83 5.38 -2.97
N ALA A 115 3.17 4.56 -2.15
CA ALA A 115 2.78 4.92 -0.81
C ALA A 115 4.01 5.21 0.06
N ASN A 116 5.04 4.36 -0.01
CA ASN A 116 6.28 4.55 0.73
C ASN A 116 7.02 5.83 0.30
N ALA A 117 7.06 6.12 -1.01
CA ALA A 117 7.64 7.36 -1.52
C ALA A 117 6.90 8.61 -0.99
N ARG A 118 5.56 8.57 -0.95
CA ARG A 118 4.75 9.66 -0.37
C ARG A 118 4.99 9.80 1.13
N ALA A 119 4.97 8.69 1.87
CA ALA A 119 5.25 8.69 3.30
C ALA A 119 6.63 9.27 3.62
N HIS A 120 7.64 8.97 2.79
CA HIS A 120 8.98 9.55 2.96
C HIS A 120 8.99 11.07 2.76
N ALA A 121 8.28 11.56 1.74
CA ALA A 121 8.15 13.00 1.48
C ALA A 121 7.36 13.71 2.60
N ASP A 122 6.30 13.10 3.12
CA ASP A 122 5.51 13.63 4.23
C ASP A 122 6.36 13.71 5.50
N MET A 123 7.18 12.69 5.78
CA MET A 123 8.14 12.73 6.89
C MET A 123 9.17 13.84 6.74
N GLU A 124 9.71 14.06 5.53
CA GLU A 124 10.62 15.17 5.28
C GLU A 124 9.95 16.53 5.48
N PHE A 125 8.71 16.66 5.01
CA PHE A 125 7.92 17.87 5.20
C PHE A 125 7.69 18.15 6.68
N LEU A 126 7.19 17.15 7.43
CA LEU A 126 6.98 17.26 8.87
C LEU A 126 8.29 17.55 9.62
N ALA A 127 9.41 16.95 9.24
CA ALA A 127 10.70 17.23 9.85
C ALA A 127 11.14 18.69 9.65
N ARG A 128 10.91 19.26 8.46
CA ARG A 128 11.16 20.68 8.17
C ARG A 128 10.23 21.59 8.96
N GLU A 129 8.95 21.23 9.06
CA GLU A 129 7.96 22.00 9.80
C GLU A 129 8.23 21.98 11.31
N VAL A 130 8.68 20.84 11.85
CA VAL A 130 9.11 20.74 13.26
C VAL A 130 10.38 21.56 13.49
N ALA A 131 11.32 21.56 12.54
CA ALA A 131 12.54 22.37 12.64
C ALA A 131 12.22 23.88 12.60
N SER A 132 11.33 24.34 11.71
CA SER A 132 10.90 25.74 11.65
C SER A 132 10.15 26.16 12.91
N LEU A 133 9.22 25.31 13.40
CA LEU A 133 8.51 25.53 14.66
C LEU A 133 9.48 25.64 15.85
N ARG A 134 10.49 24.76 15.91
CA ARG A 134 11.51 24.79 16.97
C ARG A 134 12.32 26.09 16.94
N MET A 135 12.67 26.60 15.76
CA MET A 135 13.38 27.87 15.63
C MET A 135 12.50 29.04 16.11
N ALA A 136 11.25 29.10 15.63
CA ALA A 136 10.30 30.14 16.02
C ALA A 136 10.02 30.17 17.54
N VAL A 137 9.83 28.99 18.17
CA VAL A 137 9.69 28.88 19.63
C VAL A 137 10.98 29.24 20.35
N GLY A 138 12.14 28.86 19.79
CA GLY A 138 13.45 29.20 20.35
C GLY A 138 13.68 30.71 20.45
N GLU A 139 13.26 31.48 19.44
CA GLU A 139 13.37 32.95 19.44
C GLU A 139 12.47 33.59 20.52
N VAL A 140 11.20 33.16 20.63
CA VAL A 140 10.22 33.71 21.60
C VAL A 140 10.52 33.30 23.04
N ALA A 141 11.08 32.11 23.26
CA ALA A 141 11.39 31.57 24.58
C ALA A 141 12.80 31.95 25.08
N THR A 142 13.49 32.89 24.45
CA THR A 142 14.82 33.30 24.93
C THR A 142 14.66 33.93 26.31
N ARG A 143 15.32 33.37 27.33
CA ARG A 143 15.25 33.82 28.73
C ARG A 143 15.45 35.34 28.86
N ASP A 144 16.33 35.89 28.04
CA ASP A 144 16.66 37.31 28.06
C ASP A 144 15.52 38.19 27.52
N PHE A 145 14.75 37.72 26.52
CA PHE A 145 13.55 38.39 26.03
C PHE A 145 12.42 38.35 27.06
N LEU A 146 12.13 37.18 27.63
CA LEU A 146 11.15 37.08 28.71
C LEU A 146 11.54 37.95 29.90
N ARG A 147 12.84 38.03 30.21
CA ARG A 147 13.36 38.85 31.31
C ARG A 147 13.30 40.34 31.00
N SER A 148 13.54 40.76 29.75
CA SER A 148 13.41 42.16 29.36
C SER A 148 11.95 42.60 29.38
N GLU A 149 11.01 41.77 28.91
CA GLU A 149 9.59 42.10 28.96
C GLU A 149 9.02 42.10 30.37
N LEU A 150 9.39 41.12 31.20
CA LEU A 150 9.02 41.13 32.62
C LEU A 150 9.54 42.38 33.35
N ARG A 151 10.76 42.83 33.01
CA ARG A 151 11.31 44.08 33.56
C ARG A 151 10.60 45.31 33.01
N GLY A 152 10.33 45.36 31.71
CA GLY A 152 9.60 46.46 31.08
C GLY A 152 8.22 46.66 31.73
N LEU A 153 7.45 45.58 31.87
CA LEU A 153 6.15 45.60 32.54
C LEU A 153 6.23 46.03 34.02
N LEU A 154 7.26 45.59 34.74
CA LEU A 154 7.50 46.01 36.13
C LEU A 154 7.79 47.51 36.23
N THR A 155 8.64 48.04 35.34
CA THR A 155 8.98 49.47 35.30
C THR A 155 7.77 50.32 34.94
N ASP A 156 6.96 49.90 33.96
CA ASP A 156 5.70 50.57 33.63
C ASP A 156 4.76 50.67 34.83
N MET A 157 4.64 49.60 35.63
CA MET A 157 3.83 49.62 36.86
C MET A 157 4.42 50.54 37.94
N GLU A 158 5.74 50.59 38.10
CA GLU A 158 6.42 51.50 39.04
C GLU A 158 6.24 52.97 38.65
N ASP A 159 6.32 53.31 37.36
CA ASP A 159 6.12 54.67 36.88
C ASP A 159 4.65 55.10 37.01
N LEU A 160 3.70 54.20 36.79
CA LEU A 160 2.28 54.45 37.08
C LEU A 160 2.02 54.65 38.59
N ALA A 161 2.68 53.88 39.46
CA ALA A 161 2.56 54.05 40.91
C ALA A 161 3.19 55.36 41.40
N ARG A 162 4.31 55.79 40.79
CA ARG A 162 5.01 57.03 41.14
C ARG A 162 4.31 58.29 40.58
N GLY A 163 3.66 58.17 39.43
CA GLY A 163 2.84 59.24 38.84
C GLY A 163 1.62 59.62 39.69
N ASP A 164 1.13 58.71 40.54
CA ASP A 164 0.08 58.97 41.52
C ASP A 164 0.61 59.73 42.77
N GLU A 165 1.92 59.70 43.05
CA GLU A 165 2.53 60.42 44.19
C GLU A 165 2.84 61.89 43.89
N ASP A 166 3.16 62.24 42.64
CA ASP A 166 3.62 63.59 42.23
C ASP A 166 2.46 64.57 41.94
N ASP A 167 1.21 64.11 41.94
CA ASP A 167 0.01 64.97 41.93
C ASP A 167 -0.52 65.24 43.37
N SER A 168 0.37 65.21 44.36
CA SER A 168 0.08 65.78 45.69
C SER A 168 0.30 67.30 45.62
N PRO A 169 -0.77 68.13 45.65
CA PRO A 169 -0.62 69.57 45.58
C PRO A 169 -0.10 70.07 46.93
N ASP A 170 1.20 70.37 46.99
CA ASP A 170 1.83 71.07 48.10
C ASP A 170 1.20 72.47 48.26
N SER A 171 0.20 72.56 49.13
CA SER A 171 -0.26 73.84 49.65
C SER A 171 -0.32 73.80 51.18
N TRP A 172 0.69 74.38 51.83
CA TRP A 172 0.44 75.43 52.82
C TRP A 172 1.72 76.21 53.22
N PRO A 173 1.76 77.54 53.05
CA PRO A 173 2.72 78.40 53.73
C PRO A 173 2.06 79.03 54.96
N ALA A 174 2.65 78.86 56.14
CA ALA A 174 2.41 79.71 57.31
C ALA A 174 3.60 79.51 58.25
N GLY A 175 4.23 80.53 58.83
CA GLY A 175 3.90 81.94 59.00
C GLY A 175 4.67 82.37 60.24
#